data_AF-A0A1I1LFE3-F1
#
_entry.id   AF-A0A1I1LFE3-F1
#
_cell.length_a   1.000
_cell.length_b   1.000
_cell.length_c   1.000
_cell.angle_alpha   90.00
_cell.angle_beta   90.00
_cell.angle_gamma   90.00
#
_symmetry.space_group_name_H-M   'P 1'
#
loop_
_entity.id
_entity.type
_entity.pdbx_description
1 polymer ?
#
loop_
_entity_poly.entity_id
_entity_poly.type
_entity_poly.pdbx_seq_one_letter_code
_entity_poly.pdbx_strand_id
1 'polypeptide(L)'
;MISRTGRQVRDDIREAGVTVWEWRFEKADGTAVEPAEPPGEFGTQGDAESWLGEVWRQLLEQGIDQVRLTEDGAEVYGPMSLHAED
;
A
#
# COMPACT_ATOMS: atom_id res chain seq x y z
N MET A 1 -2.39 57.37 4.25
CA MET A 1 -2.25 56.17 5.10
C MET A 1 -1.95 54.99 4.20
N ILE A 2 -0.71 54.50 4.22
CA ILE A 2 -0.29 53.30 3.51
C ILE A 2 -0.43 52.09 4.44
N SER A 3 -1.13 51.04 4.01
CA SER A 3 -0.95 49.64 4.44
C SER A 3 -1.70 48.75 3.44
N ARG A 4 -1.01 48.28 2.40
CA ARG A 4 -0.42 46.93 2.27
C ARG A 4 -1.47 45.80 2.20
N THR A 5 -1.84 45.48 0.96
CA THR A 5 -1.87 44.15 0.34
C THR A 5 -1.88 42.93 1.25
N GLY A 6 -2.93 42.12 1.07
CA GLY A 6 -2.85 40.69 0.78
C GLY A 6 -1.78 39.87 1.50
N ARG A 7 -2.23 39.09 2.47
CA ARG A 7 -1.65 37.78 2.73
C ARG A 7 -2.73 36.91 3.35
N GLN A 8 -3.31 36.05 2.50
CA GLN A 8 -3.97 34.82 2.88
C GLN A 8 -3.12 34.17 3.99
N VAL A 9 -3.61 34.23 5.23
CA VAL A 9 -2.95 33.57 6.35
C VAL A 9 -3.46 32.13 6.37
N ARG A 10 -2.64 31.27 5.79
CA ARG A 10 -2.49 29.85 6.16
C ARG A 10 -3.59 28.92 5.66
N ASP A 11 -3.54 28.63 4.36
CA ASP A 11 -3.75 27.26 3.88
C ASP A 11 -2.59 26.39 4.43
N ASP A 12 -2.70 25.97 5.68
CA ASP A 12 -1.89 24.89 6.29
C ASP A 12 -2.82 24.01 7.12
N ILE A 13 -4.00 23.70 6.56
CA ILE A 13 -4.57 22.38 6.80
C ILE A 13 -3.90 21.59 5.70
N ARG A 14 -2.87 20.79 6.03
CA ARG A 14 -2.63 19.61 5.21
C ARG A 14 -3.97 18.91 5.25
N GLU A 15 -4.76 19.01 4.18
CA GLU A 15 -5.78 18.02 3.86
C GLU A 15 -5.09 16.72 4.20
N ALA A 16 -5.52 16.03 5.25
CA ALA A 16 -4.86 14.80 5.66
C ALA A 16 -4.85 13.95 4.39
N GLY A 17 -3.66 13.79 3.80
CA GLY A 17 -3.53 13.19 2.48
C GLY A 17 -4.24 11.85 2.56
N VAL A 18 -5.08 11.55 1.58
CA VAL A 18 -5.71 10.23 1.52
C VAL A 18 -4.56 9.24 1.47
N THR A 19 -4.28 8.55 2.57
CA THR A 19 -3.18 7.58 2.65
C THR A 19 -3.60 6.35 1.88
N VAL A 20 -2.88 6.03 0.81
CA VAL A 20 -3.18 4.90 -0.05
C VAL A 20 -2.34 3.69 0.36
N TRP A 21 -3.01 2.58 0.66
CA TRP A 21 -2.35 1.32 1.03
C TRP A 21 -2.44 0.32 -0.13
N GLU A 22 -1.31 -0.23 -0.54
CA GLU A 22 -1.21 -1.11 -1.72
C GLU A 22 -0.26 -2.30 -1.48
N TRP A 23 -0.53 -3.41 -2.15
CA TRP A 23 0.34 -4.59 -2.14
C TRP A 23 1.19 -4.66 -3.39
N ARG A 24 2.50 -4.83 -3.20
CA ARG A 24 3.43 -5.27 -4.24
C ARG A 24 3.64 -6.78 -4.10
N PHE A 25 3.57 -7.49 -5.23
CA PHE A 25 3.68 -8.94 -5.28
C PHE A 25 5.00 -9.35 -5.94
N GLU A 26 5.68 -10.33 -5.35
CA GLU A 26 6.99 -10.78 -5.82
C GLU A 26 7.10 -12.32 -5.77
N LYS A 27 7.92 -12.85 -6.66
CA LYS A 27 8.44 -14.22 -6.56
C LYS A 27 9.50 -14.31 -5.47
N ALA A 28 9.91 -15.52 -5.11
CA ALA A 28 10.90 -15.77 -4.07
C ALA A 28 12.26 -15.10 -4.36
N ASP A 29 12.60 -14.89 -5.63
CA ASP A 29 13.82 -14.21 -6.05
C ASP A 29 13.73 -12.66 -6.02
N GLY A 30 12.56 -12.11 -5.67
CA GLY A 30 12.29 -10.66 -5.64
C GLY A 30 11.79 -10.08 -6.96
N THR A 31 11.65 -10.89 -8.02
CA THR A 31 11.01 -10.45 -9.27
C THR A 31 9.57 -10.05 -9.01
N ALA A 32 9.22 -8.80 -9.35
CA ALA A 32 7.86 -8.32 -9.32
C ALA A 32 6.98 -9.11 -10.31
N VAL A 33 5.78 -9.46 -9.86
CA VAL A 33 4.76 -10.17 -10.64
C VAL A 33 3.41 -9.53 -10.33
N GLU A 34 2.47 -9.59 -11.26
CA GLU A 34 1.09 -9.16 -11.00
C GLU A 34 0.19 -10.38 -10.81
N PRO A 35 -0.75 -10.36 -9.84
CA PRO A 35 -1.80 -11.37 -9.75
C PRO A 35 -2.74 -11.27 -10.96
N ALA A 36 -3.48 -12.35 -11.20
CA ALA A 36 -4.52 -12.38 -12.22
C ALA A 36 -5.63 -11.35 -11.97
N GLU A 37 -5.94 -11.10 -10.69
CA GLU A 37 -6.87 -10.06 -10.26
C GLU A 37 -6.16 -9.18 -9.20
N PRO A 38 -5.67 -7.98 -9.58
CA PRO A 38 -5.02 -7.08 -8.64
C PRO A 38 -6.02 -6.51 -7.64
N PRO A 39 -5.64 -6.37 -6.36
CA PRO A 39 -6.45 -5.60 -5.43
C PRO A 39 -6.56 -4.15 -5.89
N GLY A 40 -7.63 -3.49 -5.47
CA GLY A 40 -7.69 -2.04 -5.50
C GLY A 40 -6.83 -1.41 -4.40
N GLU A 41 -6.87 -0.08 -4.35
CA GLU A 41 -6.30 0.72 -3.28
C GLU A 41 -7.10 0.55 -1.98
N PHE A 42 -6.41 0.43 -0.84
CA PHE A 42 -7.04 0.35 0.47
C PHE A 42 -6.93 1.68 1.22
N GLY A 43 -7.95 2.01 2.01
CA GLY A 43 -7.97 3.23 2.83
C GLY A 43 -7.25 3.11 4.17
N THR A 44 -6.95 1.88 4.61
CA THR A 44 -6.21 1.61 5.85
C THR A 44 -5.30 0.38 5.71
N GLN A 45 -4.24 0.34 6.52
CA GLN A 45 -3.38 -0.85 6.66
C GLN A 45 -4.17 -2.10 7.03
N GLY A 46 -5.09 -1.98 8.00
CA GLY A 46 -5.84 -3.12 8.50
C GLY A 46 -6.76 -3.74 7.46
N ASP A 47 -7.33 -2.93 6.56
CA ASP A 47 -8.11 -3.43 5.41
C ASP A 47 -7.21 -4.18 4.43
N ALA A 48 -6.02 -3.64 4.14
CA ALA A 48 -5.04 -4.29 3.27
C ALA A 48 -4.55 -5.63 3.85
N GLU A 49 -4.25 -5.68 5.14
CA GLU A 49 -3.83 -6.89 5.87
C GLU A 49 -4.96 -7.92 5.95
N SER A 50 -6.19 -7.48 6.17
CA SER A 50 -7.36 -8.35 6.19
C SER A 50 -7.56 -9.04 4.84
N TRP A 51 -7.52 -8.27 3.75
CA TRP A 51 -7.61 -8.79 2.39
C TRP A 51 -6.53 -9.86 2.11
N LEU A 52 -5.28 -9.58 2.47
CA LEU A 52 -4.18 -10.53 2.27
C LEU A 52 -4.44 -11.85 3.00
N GLY A 53 -4.92 -11.78 4.24
CA GLY A 53 -5.29 -12.96 5.04
C GLY A 53 -6.39 -13.82 4.40
N GLU A 54 -7.27 -13.23 3.60
CA GLU A 54 -8.34 -13.92 2.88
C GLU A 54 -7.84 -14.61 1.60
N VAL A 55 -6.92 -13.99 0.85
CA VAL A 55 -6.55 -14.44 -0.51
C VAL A 55 -5.15 -15.04 -0.66
N TRP A 56 -4.30 -15.05 0.38
CA TRP A 56 -2.89 -15.45 0.26
C TRP A 56 -2.65 -16.81 -0.41
N ARG A 57 -3.54 -17.79 -0.17
CA ARG A 57 -3.44 -19.11 -0.82
C ARG A 57 -3.64 -19.03 -2.33
N GLN A 58 -4.60 -18.23 -2.77
CA GLN A 58 -4.87 -18.01 -4.19
C GLN A 58 -3.72 -17.26 -4.86
N LEU A 59 -3.07 -16.34 -4.15
CA LEU A 59 -1.88 -15.64 -4.64
C LEU A 59 -0.69 -16.61 -4.79
N LEU A 60 -0.47 -17.50 -3.82
CA LEU A 60 0.52 -18.58 -3.93
C LEU A 60 0.28 -19.46 -5.16
N GLU A 61 -0.97 -19.87 -5.39
CA GLU A 61 -1.35 -20.68 -6.56
C GLU A 61 -1.04 -19.97 -7.90
N GLN A 62 -0.96 -18.64 -7.89
CA GLN A 62 -0.59 -17.81 -9.04
C GLN A 62 0.94 -17.63 -9.18
N GLY A 63 1.74 -18.21 -8.29
CA GLY A 63 3.20 -18.10 -8.30
C GLY A 63 3.72 -16.81 -7.67
N ILE A 64 2.95 -16.18 -6.79
CA ILE A 64 3.38 -15.09 -5.92
C ILE A 64 3.88 -15.70 -4.63
N ASP A 65 5.15 -15.50 -4.29
CA ASP A 65 5.77 -16.12 -3.12
C ASP A 65 5.79 -15.19 -1.91
N GLN A 66 5.85 -13.87 -2.15
CA GLN A 66 5.96 -12.88 -1.09
C GLN A 66 5.30 -11.56 -1.48
N VAL A 67 4.95 -10.76 -0.48
CA VAL A 67 4.31 -9.45 -0.65
C VAL A 67 4.98 -8.37 0.18
N ARG A 68 4.80 -7.12 -0.26
CA ARG A 68 5.23 -5.92 0.46
C ARG A 68 4.09 -4.91 0.50
N LEU A 69 3.87 -4.32 1.67
CA LEU A 69 2.88 -3.28 1.84
C LEU A 69 3.52 -1.92 1.60
N THR A 70 2.86 -1.07 0.83
CA THR A 70 3.23 0.33 0.66
C THR A 70 2.16 1.27 1.20
N GLU A 71 2.59 2.36 1.83
CA GLU A 71 1.77 3.53 2.21
C GLU A 71 2.18 4.70 1.31
N ASP A 72 1.27 5.23 0.50
CA ASP A 72 1.52 6.32 -0.46
C ASP A 72 2.76 6.07 -1.35
N GLY A 73 2.91 4.81 -1.79
CA GLY A 73 4.03 4.35 -2.61
C GLY A 73 5.36 4.13 -1.85
N ALA A 74 5.41 4.40 -0.54
CA ALA A 74 6.56 4.07 0.30
C ALA A 74 6.39 2.68 0.93
N GLU A 75 7.38 1.81 0.81
CA GLU A 75 7.37 0.50 1.47
C GLU A 75 7.39 0.68 3.00
N VAL A 76 6.39 0.09 3.66
CA VAL A 76 6.22 0.16 5.12
C VAL A 76 6.31 -1.22 5.78
N TYR A 77 6.10 -2.29 5.02
CA TYR A 77 6.20 -3.66 5.52
C TYR A 77 6.65 -4.66 4.45
N GLY A 78 7.46 -5.64 4.85
CA GLY A 78 7.86 -6.78 4.03
C GLY A 78 9.37 -6.89 3.77
N PRO A 79 9.79 -7.86 2.93
CA PRO A 79 8.92 -8.86 2.30
C PRO A 79 8.38 -9.87 3.32
N MET A 80 7.09 -10.21 3.18
CA MET A 80 6.43 -11.29 3.93
C MET A 80 6.19 -12.46 2.99
N SER A 81 6.67 -13.64 3.37
CA SER A 81 6.39 -14.88 2.66
C SER A 81 4.91 -15.26 2.77
N LEU A 82 4.31 -15.67 1.65
CA LEU A 82 2.96 -16.24 1.65
C LEU A 82 2.98 -17.74 1.98
N HIS A 83 4.14 -18.40 1.92
CA HIS A 83 4.27 -19.81 2.30
C HIS A 83 4.00 -19.94 3.80
N ALA A 84 2.99 -20.75 4.15
CA ALA A 84 2.73 -21.06 5.55
C ALA A 84 3.96 -21.73 6.18
N GLU A 85 4.32 -21.30 7.38
CA GLU A 85 5.29 -22.01 8.19
C GLU A 85 4.71 -23.38 8.58
N ASP A 86 5.49 -24.45 8.35
CA ASP A 86 5.13 -25.84 8.68
C ASP A 86 5.02 -26.06 10.20
#